data_AF-A0A540M2C1-F1
#
_entry.id   AF-A0A540M2C1-F1
#
_cell.length_a   1.000
_cell.length_b   1.000
_cell.length_c   1.000
_cell.angle_alpha   90.00
_cell.angle_beta   90.00
_cell.angle_gamma   90.00
#
_symmetry.space_group_name_H-M   'P 1'
#
loop_
_entity.id
_entity.type
_entity.pdbx_description
1 polymer ?
#
loop_
_entity_poly.entity_id
_entity_poly.type
_entity_poly.pdbx_seq_one_letter_code
_entity_poly.pdbx_strand_id
1 'polypeptide(L)'
;MGSLLGGLIADRLSRIYPHSGRIMCAQFSAFMGIPFSWFLLKVIPQSVDSYYTFAVTLLLMGLTISWCATAANGPMFAEVVPVKHRTMIYAFDRAFEGSFSSFAAPLVGILSEKMFGYDAKSVDPIKGSTREALALSQGLLSMMAVPFGLCCLFYTPLHLFFRKDRENARNASVKEEEMS
;
A
#
# COMPACT_ATOMS: atom_id res chain seq x y z
N MET A 1 9.11 -6.37 -10.38
CA MET A 1 10.42 -5.92 -9.84
C MET A 1 10.35 -5.52 -8.38
N GLY A 2 9.50 -4.56 -8.00
CA GLY A 2 9.35 -4.14 -6.60
C GLY A 2 8.99 -5.27 -5.65
N SER A 3 8.05 -6.13 -6.05
CA SER A 3 7.62 -7.30 -5.28
C SER A 3 8.77 -8.27 -4.95
N LEU A 4 9.70 -8.45 -5.90
CA LEU A 4 10.82 -9.37 -5.76
C LEU A 4 11.86 -8.80 -4.79
N LEU A 5 12.19 -7.50 -4.92
CA LEU A 5 13.08 -6.80 -4.00
C LEU A 5 12.48 -6.73 -2.58
N GLY A 6 11.19 -6.43 -2.47
CA GLY A 6 10.47 -6.39 -1.20
C GLY A 6 10.48 -7.75 -0.51
N GLY A 7 10.19 -8.83 -1.24
CA GLY A 7 10.25 -10.19 -0.72
C GLY A 7 11.65 -10.56 -0.20
N LEU A 8 12.71 -10.26 -0.97
CA LEU A 8 14.09 -10.51 -0.55
C LEU A 8 14.47 -9.75 0.73
N ILE A 9 14.08 -8.47 0.83
CA ILE A 9 14.35 -7.64 2.01
C ILE A 9 13.56 -8.16 3.22
N ALA A 10 12.27 -8.44 3.04
CA ALA A 10 11.43 -8.96 4.12
C ALA A 10 11.84 -10.35 4.59
N ASP A 11 12.32 -11.23 3.70
CA ASP A 11 12.84 -12.54 4.09
C ASP A 11 14.15 -12.42 4.87
N ARG A 12 15.04 -11.48 4.50
CA ARG A 12 16.21 -11.16 5.33
C ARG A 12 15.82 -10.58 6.68
N LEU A 13 14.86 -9.65 6.71
CA LEU A 13 14.39 -9.04 7.95
C LEU A 13 13.66 -10.06 8.84
N SER A 14 12.96 -11.03 8.25
CA SER A 14 12.33 -12.14 8.95
C SER A 14 13.35 -13.10 9.56
N ARG A 15 14.53 -13.29 8.94
CA ARG A 15 15.62 -14.08 9.55
C ARG A 15 16.22 -13.39 10.78
N ILE A 16 16.27 -12.06 10.80
CA ILE A 16 16.83 -11.28 11.92
C ILE A 16 15.76 -11.07 13.01
N TYR A 17 14.54 -10.70 12.61
CA TYR A 17 13.38 -10.46 13.46
C TYR A 17 12.23 -11.39 13.07
N PRO A 18 12.25 -12.66 13.51
CA PRO A 18 11.28 -13.67 13.08
C PRO A 18 9.82 -13.32 13.41
N HIS A 19 9.57 -12.51 14.44
CA HIS A 19 8.21 -12.15 14.87
C HIS A 19 7.68 -10.84 14.32
N SER A 20 8.57 -9.91 13.93
CA SER A 20 8.19 -8.53 13.62
C SER A 20 8.70 -8.04 12.26
N GLY A 21 9.69 -8.71 11.66
CA GLY A 21 10.38 -8.21 10.47
C GLY A 21 9.44 -7.93 9.29
N ARG A 22 8.47 -8.82 9.05
CA ARG A 22 7.49 -8.67 7.97
C ARG A 22 6.50 -7.52 8.22
N ILE A 23 6.07 -7.34 9.47
CA ILE A 23 5.16 -6.25 9.87
C ILE A 23 5.88 -4.91 9.81
N MET A 24 7.14 -4.85 10.26
CA MET A 24 7.97 -3.65 10.16
C MET A 24 8.19 -3.24 8.70
N CYS A 25 8.43 -4.19 7.79
CA CYS A 25 8.51 -3.90 6.35
C CYS A 25 7.20 -3.34 5.80
N ALA A 26 6.05 -3.90 6.18
CA ALA A 26 4.74 -3.40 5.74
C ALA A 26 4.48 -1.98 6.24
N GLN A 27 4.77 -1.73 7.52
CA GLN A 27 4.54 -0.44 8.16
C GLN A 27 5.49 0.63 7.61
N PHE A 28 6.77 0.27 7.38
CA PHE A 28 7.74 1.16 6.73
C PHE A 28 7.30 1.52 5.31
N SER A 29 6.85 0.54 4.53
CA SER A 29 6.34 0.75 3.17
C SER A 29 5.09 1.65 3.16
N ALA A 30 4.11 1.37 4.02
CA ALA A 30 2.89 2.17 4.13
C ALA A 30 3.19 3.61 4.62
N PHE A 31 4.11 3.75 5.58
CA PHE A 31 4.56 5.04 6.07
C PHE A 31 5.26 5.83 4.99
N MET A 32 6.17 5.21 4.21
CA MET A 32 6.88 5.85 3.11
C MET A 32 5.97 6.25 1.94
N GLY A 33 4.83 5.58 1.75
CA GLY A 33 3.82 5.98 0.77
C GLY A 33 3.32 7.41 0.96
N ILE A 34 3.14 7.86 2.21
CA ILE A 34 2.63 9.21 2.55
C ILE A 34 3.60 10.34 2.13
N PRO A 35 4.88 10.36 2.55
CA PRO A 35 5.83 11.37 2.12
C PRO A 35 6.14 11.28 0.62
N PHE A 36 6.15 10.08 0.01
CA PHE A 36 6.30 9.97 -1.44
C PHE A 36 5.12 10.59 -2.20
N SER A 37 3.88 10.29 -1.80
CA SER A 37 2.70 10.94 -2.37
C SER A 37 2.75 12.45 -2.21
N TRP A 38 3.10 12.95 -1.01
CA TRP A 38 3.25 14.38 -0.75
C TRP A 38 4.33 15.00 -1.64
N PHE A 39 5.52 14.42 -1.69
CA PHE A 39 6.62 14.92 -2.51
C PHE A 39 6.24 14.97 -3.99
N LEU A 40 5.63 13.90 -4.49
CA LEU A 40 5.28 13.76 -5.90
C LEU A 40 4.19 14.75 -6.35
N LEU A 41 3.19 15.00 -5.50
CA LEU A 41 2.02 15.79 -5.88
C LEU A 41 2.08 17.26 -5.42
N LYS A 42 2.93 17.61 -4.42
CA LYS A 42 3.04 18.99 -3.91
C LYS A 42 4.40 19.64 -4.13
N VAL A 43 5.50 18.87 -4.17
CA VAL A 43 6.86 19.43 -4.26
C VAL A 43 7.34 19.49 -5.71
N ILE A 44 6.94 18.54 -6.56
CA ILE A 44 7.33 18.54 -7.97
C ILE A 44 6.45 19.54 -8.73
N PRO A 45 7.01 20.64 -9.28
CA PRO A 45 6.26 21.54 -10.13
C PRO A 45 5.80 20.80 -11.39
N GLN A 46 4.55 21.06 -11.81
CA GLN A 46 3.95 20.58 -13.06
C GLN A 46 4.62 21.26 -14.27
N SER A 47 5.93 21.02 -14.44
CA SER A 47 6.77 21.56 -15.51
C SER A 47 7.56 20.43 -16.15
N VAL A 48 7.67 20.47 -17.47
CA VAL A 48 8.28 19.43 -18.32
C VAL A 48 9.75 19.13 -17.95
N ASP A 49 10.46 20.10 -17.36
CA ASP A 49 11.87 19.96 -16.93
C ASP A 49 12.07 18.97 -15.76
N SER A 50 11.01 18.67 -14.99
CA SER A 50 11.08 17.75 -13.84
C SER A 50 10.66 16.31 -14.15
N TYR A 51 10.54 15.94 -15.43
CA TYR A 51 10.12 14.59 -15.85
C TYR A 51 10.96 13.47 -15.22
N TYR A 52 12.28 13.64 -15.16
CA TYR A 52 13.18 12.65 -14.54
C TYR A 52 12.89 12.48 -13.04
N THR A 53 12.71 13.58 -12.30
CA THR A 53 12.38 13.54 -10.87
C THR A 53 11.02 12.88 -10.64
N PHE A 54 10.04 13.15 -11.50
CA PHE A 54 8.73 12.53 -11.44
C PHE A 54 8.77 11.02 -11.71
N ALA A 55 9.48 10.61 -12.77
CA ALA A 55 9.63 9.20 -13.14
C ALA A 55 10.37 8.39 -12.06
N VAL A 56 11.46 8.94 -11.51
CA VAL A 56 12.21 8.30 -10.42
C VAL A 56 11.35 8.18 -9.16
N THR A 57 10.60 9.23 -8.80
CA THR A 57 9.74 9.21 -7.61
C THR A 57 8.59 8.20 -7.77
N LEU A 58 7.93 8.15 -8.94
CA LEU A 58 6.91 7.14 -9.25
C LEU A 58 7.49 5.72 -9.18
N LEU A 59 8.70 5.52 -9.70
CA LEU A 59 9.35 4.23 -9.69
C LEU A 59 9.67 3.80 -8.25
N LEU A 60 10.25 4.67 -7.43
CA LEU A 60 10.52 4.40 -6.01
C LEU A 60 9.24 4.15 -5.20
N MET A 61 8.20 4.94 -5.46
CA MET A 61 6.89 4.78 -4.84
C MET A 61 6.25 3.43 -5.21
N GLY A 62 6.26 3.07 -6.49
CA GLY A 62 5.76 1.76 -6.94
C GLY A 62 6.58 0.58 -6.40
N LEU A 63 7.91 0.76 -6.30
CA LEU A 63 8.78 -0.24 -5.66
C LEU A 63 8.38 -0.43 -4.20
N THR A 64 8.31 0.63 -3.40
CA THR A 64 7.98 0.55 -1.97
C THR A 64 6.58 -0.01 -1.72
N ILE A 65 5.52 0.55 -2.32
CA ILE A 65 4.12 0.11 -2.09
C ILE A 65 3.94 -1.40 -2.37
N SER A 66 4.60 -1.91 -3.42
CA SER A 66 4.49 -3.34 -3.79
C SER A 66 5.00 -4.31 -2.70
N TRP A 67 5.79 -3.82 -1.75
CA TRP A 67 6.34 -4.61 -0.65
C TRP A 67 5.26 -5.00 0.36
N CYS A 68 4.21 -4.18 0.55
CA CYS A 68 3.14 -4.50 1.50
C CYS A 68 2.41 -5.81 1.13
N ALA A 69 1.98 -5.93 -0.13
CA ALA A 69 1.20 -7.08 -0.58
C ALA A 69 2.03 -8.38 -0.61
N THR A 70 3.23 -8.31 -1.19
CA THR A 70 4.03 -9.51 -1.50
C THR A 70 5.00 -9.92 -0.40
N ALA A 71 5.50 -8.96 0.38
CA ALA A 71 6.50 -9.22 1.41
C ALA A 71 5.89 -9.41 2.81
N ALA A 72 4.68 -8.90 3.03
CA ALA A 72 4.01 -8.95 4.33
C ALA A 72 2.66 -9.69 4.28
N ASN A 73 1.66 -9.19 3.53
CA ASN A 73 0.30 -9.73 3.60
C ASN A 73 0.23 -11.21 3.18
N GLY A 74 0.80 -11.55 2.02
CA GLY A 74 0.83 -12.94 1.53
C GLY A 74 1.47 -13.92 2.53
N PRO A 75 2.73 -13.68 2.96
CA PRO A 75 3.38 -14.58 3.90
C PRO A 75 2.75 -14.63 5.30
N MET A 76 2.15 -13.53 5.77
CA MET A 76 1.41 -13.50 7.04
C MET A 76 0.18 -14.42 6.99
N PHE A 77 -0.61 -14.36 5.90
CA PHE A 77 -1.74 -15.27 5.72
C PHE A 77 -1.28 -16.73 5.60
N ALA A 78 -0.14 -17.00 4.94
CA ALA A 78 0.41 -18.36 4.86
C ALA A 78 0.75 -18.96 6.24
N GLU A 79 1.21 -18.13 7.19
CA GLU A 79 1.60 -18.58 8.53
C GLU A 79 0.41 -18.82 9.47
N VAL A 80 -0.66 -18.04 9.34
CA VAL A 80 -1.84 -18.11 10.22
C VAL A 80 -2.90 -19.07 9.68
N VAL A 81 -3.02 -19.19 8.36
CA VAL A 81 -4.13 -19.90 7.71
C VAL A 81 -3.75 -21.35 7.40
N PRO A 82 -4.59 -22.34 7.78
CA PRO A 82 -4.42 -23.73 7.40
C PRO A 82 -4.33 -23.91 5.88
N VAL A 83 -3.49 -24.84 5.42
CA VAL A 83 -3.19 -25.07 3.99
C VAL A 83 -4.47 -25.18 3.13
N LYS A 84 -5.53 -25.78 3.67
CA LYS A 84 -6.84 -25.97 3.01
C LYS A 84 -7.57 -24.66 2.65
N HIS A 85 -7.30 -23.54 3.34
CA HIS A 85 -8.04 -22.27 3.15
C HIS A 85 -7.18 -21.14 2.58
N ARG A 86 -5.89 -21.35 2.33
CA ARG A 86 -4.96 -20.31 1.84
C ARG A 86 -5.41 -19.69 0.52
N THR A 87 -5.81 -20.52 -0.45
CA THR A 87 -6.29 -20.03 -1.77
C THR A 87 -7.54 -19.17 -1.66
N MET A 88 -8.45 -19.52 -0.75
CA MET A 88 -9.69 -18.77 -0.53
C MET A 88 -9.40 -17.38 0.04
N ILE A 89 -8.49 -17.28 1.02
CA ILE A 89 -8.14 -16.00 1.64
C ILE A 89 -7.39 -15.09 0.66
N TYR A 90 -6.49 -15.63 -0.17
CA TYR A 90 -5.86 -14.84 -1.22
C TYR A 90 -6.85 -14.35 -2.28
N ALA A 91 -7.80 -15.19 -2.69
CA ALA A 91 -8.84 -14.80 -3.62
C ALA A 91 -9.74 -13.71 -3.04
N PHE A 92 -10.10 -13.84 -1.75
CA PHE A 92 -10.89 -12.86 -1.03
C PHE A 92 -10.15 -11.52 -0.91
N ASP A 93 -8.90 -11.52 -0.46
CA ASP A 93 -8.04 -10.33 -0.37
C ASP A 93 -7.96 -9.59 -1.72
N ARG A 94 -7.69 -10.32 -2.80
CA ARG A 94 -7.67 -9.76 -4.17
C ARG A 94 -9.02 -9.19 -4.61
N ALA A 95 -10.12 -9.85 -4.27
CA ALA A 95 -11.45 -9.36 -4.60
C ALA A 95 -11.76 -8.05 -3.85
N PHE A 96 -11.35 -7.92 -2.59
CA PHE A 96 -11.50 -6.69 -1.82
C PHE A 96 -10.63 -5.57 -2.38
N GLU A 97 -9.35 -5.83 -2.64
CA GLU A 97 -8.44 -4.85 -3.27
C GLU A 97 -9.01 -4.35 -4.61
N GLY A 98 -9.48 -5.25 -5.48
CA GLY A 98 -10.08 -4.89 -6.76
C GLY A 98 -11.38 -4.10 -6.63
N SER A 99 -12.23 -4.45 -5.67
CA SER A 99 -13.49 -3.74 -5.40
C SER A 99 -13.21 -2.30 -4.95
N PHE A 100 -12.32 -2.10 -3.98
CA PHE A 100 -11.96 -0.76 -3.52
C PHE A 100 -11.23 0.06 -4.60
N SER A 101 -10.35 -0.58 -5.38
CA SER A 101 -9.67 0.09 -6.48
C SER A 101 -10.63 0.61 -7.55
N SER A 102 -11.76 -0.06 -7.76
CA SER A 102 -12.77 0.36 -8.75
C SER A 102 -13.50 1.63 -8.34
N PHE A 103 -13.69 1.85 -7.03
CA PHE A 103 -14.32 3.08 -6.52
C PHE A 103 -13.36 4.25 -6.40
N ALA A 104 -12.04 4.01 -6.32
CA ALA A 104 -11.05 5.05 -6.11
C ALA A 104 -11.05 6.11 -7.23
N ALA A 105 -11.07 5.69 -8.50
CA ALA A 105 -11.04 6.62 -9.63
C ALA A 105 -12.27 7.56 -9.68
N PRO A 106 -13.52 7.06 -9.57
CA PRO A 106 -14.70 7.92 -9.44
C PRO A 106 -14.65 8.85 -8.21
N LEU A 107 -14.21 8.35 -7.05
CA LEU A 107 -14.15 9.15 -5.83
C LEU A 107 -13.17 10.32 -5.95
N VAL A 108 -11.98 10.06 -6.51
CA VAL A 108 -10.96 11.09 -6.79
C VAL A 108 -11.53 12.16 -7.74
N GLY A 109 -12.23 11.75 -8.80
CA GLY A 109 -12.85 12.68 -9.74
C GLY A 109 -13.85 13.60 -9.05
N ILE A 110 -14.79 13.02 -8.30
CA ILE A 110 -15.81 13.78 -7.55
C ILE A 110 -15.17 14.70 -6.51
N LEU A 111 -14.15 14.24 -5.79
CA LEU A 111 -13.47 15.05 -4.78
C LEU A 111 -12.73 16.23 -5.42
N SER A 112 -12.08 16.01 -6.56
CA SER A 112 -11.36 17.05 -7.31
C SER A 112 -12.33 18.11 -7.84
N GLU A 113 -13.48 17.69 -8.41
CA GLU A 113 -14.52 18.59 -8.91
C GLU A 113 -15.20 19.38 -7.77
N LYS A 114 -15.68 18.69 -6.73
CA LYS A 114 -16.50 19.34 -5.68
C LYS A 114 -15.71 20.09 -4.62
N MET A 115 -14.52 19.61 -4.23
CA MET A 115 -13.76 20.24 -3.15
C MET A 115 -12.69 21.21 -3.65
N PHE A 116 -12.10 20.92 -4.81
CA PHE A 116 -10.98 21.72 -5.35
C PHE A 116 -11.37 22.56 -6.56
N GLY A 117 -12.61 22.43 -7.04
CA GLY A 117 -13.17 23.25 -8.13
C GLY A 117 -12.60 22.90 -9.49
N TYR A 118 -12.21 21.63 -9.70
CA TYR A 118 -11.74 21.14 -11.00
C TYR A 118 -12.84 21.29 -12.05
N ASP A 119 -12.57 22.00 -13.15
CA ASP A 119 -13.48 22.14 -14.29
C ASP A 119 -12.84 21.56 -15.55
N ALA A 120 -13.25 20.34 -15.88
CA ALA A 120 -12.79 19.60 -17.05
C ALA A 120 -12.99 20.36 -18.38
N LYS A 121 -13.92 21.31 -18.45
CA LYS A 121 -14.20 22.11 -19.66
C LYS A 121 -13.27 23.31 -19.81
N SER A 122 -12.62 23.73 -18.73
CA SER A 122 -11.67 24.85 -18.71
C SER A 122 -10.21 24.42 -18.98
N VAL A 123 -9.97 23.10 -19.04
CA VAL A 123 -8.65 22.53 -19.31
C VAL A 123 -8.27 22.79 -20.76
N ASP A 124 -7.29 23.66 -20.97
CA ASP A 124 -6.76 23.98 -22.28
C ASP A 124 -5.96 22.77 -22.83
N PRO A 125 -6.43 22.07 -23.88
CA PRO A 125 -5.85 20.78 -24.31
C PRO A 125 -4.42 20.90 -24.88
N ILE A 126 -3.99 22.13 -25.22
CA ILE A 126 -2.69 22.40 -25.85
C ILE A 126 -1.64 22.86 -24.82
N LYS A 127 -2.06 23.53 -23.73
CA LYS A 127 -1.13 24.11 -22.74
C LYS A 127 -1.21 23.45 -21.37
N GLY A 128 -2.32 22.78 -21.05
CA GLY A 128 -2.62 22.31 -19.70
C GLY A 128 -2.83 23.49 -18.75
N SER A 129 -3.84 23.41 -17.89
CA SER A 129 -4.05 24.43 -16.86
C SER A 129 -3.34 23.99 -15.58
N THR A 130 -2.32 24.76 -15.16
CA THR A 130 -1.58 24.51 -13.90
C THR A 130 -2.50 24.52 -12.68
N ARG A 131 -3.58 25.32 -12.72
CA ARG A 131 -4.61 25.38 -11.67
C ARG A 131 -5.40 24.07 -11.57
N GLU A 132 -5.81 23.51 -12.71
CA GLU A 132 -6.57 22.26 -12.77
C GLU A 132 -5.70 21.05 -12.39
N ALA A 133 -4.43 21.05 -12.83
CA ALA A 133 -3.45 20.05 -12.41
C ALA A 133 -3.21 20.08 -10.89
N LEU A 134 -3.20 21.27 -10.28
CA LEU A 134 -3.05 21.42 -8.83
C LEU A 134 -4.31 20.94 -8.09
N ALA A 135 -5.51 21.30 -8.54
CA ALA A 135 -6.77 20.80 -7.98
C ALA A 135 -6.87 19.26 -8.02
N LEU A 136 -6.50 18.66 -9.15
CA LEU A 136 -6.44 17.20 -9.31
C LEU A 136 -5.38 16.57 -8.41
N SER A 137 -4.19 17.17 -8.30
CA SER A 137 -3.11 16.67 -7.44
C SER A 137 -3.50 16.66 -5.96
N GLN A 138 -4.27 17.66 -5.50
CA GLN A 138 -4.78 17.73 -4.14
C GLN A 138 -5.87 16.69 -3.88
N GLY A 139 -6.76 16.45 -4.85
CA GLY A 139 -7.74 15.37 -4.79
C GLY A 139 -7.09 13.99 -4.69
N LEU A 140 -6.08 13.74 -5.52
CA LEU A 140 -5.27 12.52 -5.49
C LEU A 140 -4.52 12.36 -4.15
N LEU A 141 -3.91 13.43 -3.65
CA LEU A 141 -3.22 13.42 -2.35
C LEU A 141 -4.16 13.02 -1.22
N SER A 142 -5.34 13.61 -1.16
CA SER A 142 -6.33 13.31 -0.13
C SER A 142 -6.75 11.83 -0.18
N MET A 143 -6.98 11.30 -1.39
CA MET A 143 -7.41 9.92 -1.59
C MET A 143 -6.30 8.88 -1.45
N MET A 144 -5.03 9.28 -1.52
CA MET A 144 -3.90 8.39 -1.21
C MET A 144 -3.53 8.45 0.28
N ALA A 145 -3.47 9.64 0.87
CA ALA A 145 -3.04 9.82 2.26
C ALA A 145 -4.01 9.17 3.26
N VAL A 146 -5.32 9.21 3.01
CA VAL A 146 -6.34 8.63 3.91
C VAL A 146 -6.20 7.11 4.00
N PRO A 147 -6.19 6.33 2.89
CA PRO A 147 -5.94 4.89 2.94
C PRO A 147 -4.58 4.53 3.51
N PHE A 148 -3.50 5.23 3.15
CA PHE A 148 -2.16 4.92 3.70
C PHE A 148 -2.10 5.18 5.21
N GLY A 149 -2.70 6.26 5.68
CA GLY A 149 -2.81 6.57 7.11
C GLY A 149 -3.64 5.53 7.85
N LEU A 150 -4.77 5.12 7.27
CA LEU A 150 -5.63 4.08 7.81
C LEU A 150 -4.88 2.73 7.85
N CYS A 151 -4.19 2.33 6.78
CA CYS A 151 -3.33 1.15 6.76
C CYS A 151 -2.27 1.20 7.88
N CYS A 152 -1.53 2.30 8.04
CA CYS A 152 -0.55 2.45 9.12
C CYS A 152 -1.19 2.28 10.51
N LEU A 153 -2.37 2.86 10.69
CA LEU A 153 -3.12 2.77 11.95
C LEU A 153 -3.60 1.34 12.22
N PHE A 154 -4.04 0.60 11.21
CA PHE A 154 -4.43 -0.82 11.32
C PHE A 154 -3.22 -1.77 11.48
N TYR A 155 -2.05 -1.46 10.91
CA TYR A 155 -0.83 -2.25 11.09
C TYR A 155 -0.28 -2.18 12.52
N THR A 156 -0.56 -1.08 13.24
CA THR A 156 -0.08 -0.88 14.62
C THR A 156 -0.64 -1.92 15.61
N PRO A 157 -1.96 -2.15 15.73
CA PRO A 157 -2.51 -3.22 16.55
C PRO A 157 -2.24 -4.60 15.97
N LEU A 158 -2.12 -4.73 14.64
CA LEU A 158 -1.79 -6.01 13.98
C LEU A 158 -0.46 -6.58 14.48
N HIS A 159 0.50 -5.74 14.86
CA HIS A 159 1.75 -6.19 15.47
C HIS A 159 1.52 -6.99 16.77
N LEU A 160 0.50 -6.64 17.56
CA LEU A 160 0.18 -7.35 18.80
C LEU A 160 -0.65 -8.60 18.52
N PHE A 161 -1.67 -8.50 17.65
CA PHE A 161 -2.53 -9.62 17.31
C PHE A 161 -1.80 -10.72 16.56
N PHE A 162 -0.98 -10.38 15.56
CA PHE A 162 -0.23 -11.36 14.77
C PHE A 162 0.77 -12.15 15.62
N ARG A 163 1.40 -11.49 16.59
CA ARG A 163 2.28 -12.16 17.56
C ARG A 163 1.52 -13.21 18.37
N LYS A 164 0.30 -12.90 18.82
CA LYS A 164 -0.53 -13.80 19.62
C LYS A 164 -1.17 -14.91 18.77
N ASP A 165 -1.59 -14.60 17.56
CA ASP A 165 -2.25 -15.54 16.65
C ASP A 165 -1.26 -16.60 16.13
N ARG A 166 -0.03 -16.19 15.83
CA ARG A 166 1.04 -17.13 15.47
C ARG A 166 1.48 -18.01 16.63
N GLU A 167 1.50 -17.49 17.86
CA GLU A 167 1.80 -18.29 19.05
C GLU A 167 0.72 -19.36 19.27
N ASN A 168 -0.55 -18.99 19.09
CA ASN A 168 -1.67 -19.95 19.11
C ASN A 168 -1.56 -21.00 18.00
N ALA A 169 -1.21 -20.60 16.77
CA ALA A 169 -1.02 -21.52 15.65
C ALA A 169 0.14 -22.51 15.90
N ARG A 170 1.28 -22.04 16.45
CA ARG A 170 2.40 -22.91 16.84
C ARG A 170 2.01 -23.88 17.94
N ASN A 171 1.25 -23.43 18.94
CA ASN A 171 0.79 -24.30 20.02
C ASN A 171 -0.24 -25.34 19.53
N ALA A 172 -1.02 -25.01 18.50
CA ALA A 172 -1.93 -25.95 17.84
C ALA A 172 -1.16 -27.02 17.03
N SER A 173 -0.13 -26.63 16.28
CA SER A 173 0.68 -27.59 15.50
C SER A 173 1.47 -28.54 16.39
N VAL A 174 2.04 -28.04 17.51
CA VAL A 174 2.74 -28.89 18.49
C VAL A 174 1.78 -29.91 19.12
N LYS A 175 0.54 -29.51 19.42
CA LYS A 175 -0.49 -30.43 19.93
C LYS A 175 -0.92 -31.47 18.91
N GLU A 176 -0.97 -31.13 17.63
CA GLU A 176 -1.25 -32.10 16.56
C GLU A 176 -0.10 -33.11 16.39
N GLU A 177 1.15 -32.66 16.55
CA GLU A 177 2.33 -33.54 16.54
C GLU A 177 2.42 -34.44 17.78
N GLU A 178 2.04 -33.96 18.96
CA GLU A 178 1.98 -34.77 20.19
C GLU A 178 0.82 -35.80 20.20
N MET A 179 -0.20 -35.62 19.35
CA MET A 179 -1.34 -36.53 19.20
C MET A 179 -1.22 -37.52 18.03
N SER A 180 -0.17 -37.43 17.18
CA SER A 180 0.14 -38.41 16.12
C SER A 180 1.17 -39.43 16.55
#